data_AF-A0A1B6EQS7-F1
#
_entry.id   AF-A0A1B6EQS7-F1
#
_cell.length_a   1.000
_cell.length_b   1.000
_cell.length_c   1.000
_cell.angle_alpha   90.00
_cell.angle_beta   90.00
_cell.angle_gamma   90.00
#
_symmetry.space_group_name_H-M   'P 1'
#
loop_
_entity.id
_entity.type
_entity.pdbx_description
1 polymer ?
#
loop_
_entity_poly.entity_id
_entity_poly.type
_entity_poly.pdbx_seq_one_letter_code
_entity_poly.pdbx_strand_id
1 'polypeptide(L)'
;PRKTFVTPQETFAAGFKVSKERITVALCSNASGTHKIPLFVIGRAVKPRAFKNINMETLPVYYRLQKSAWMDTYLFREWFVCEFVLKVENHLTKLNLPIKALLLLDNAPTHQESLQCDDEKEIKLLFL
;
A
#
# COMPACT_ATOMS: atom_id res chain seq x y z
N PRO A 1 10.84 20.75 4.40
CA PRO A 1 11.65 21.99 4.48
C PRO A 1 11.82 22.61 3.08
N ARG A 2 11.47 23.90 2.91
CA ARG A 2 11.34 24.56 1.58
C ARG A 2 12.24 25.79 1.39
N LYS A 3 13.26 25.97 2.25
CA LYS A 3 14.21 27.10 2.17
C LYS A 3 15.62 26.63 2.50
N THR A 4 16.57 27.09 1.70
CA THR A 4 18.01 26.96 1.92
C THR A 4 18.50 28.28 2.51
N PHE A 5 19.15 28.25 3.66
CA PHE A 5 19.87 29.42 4.19
C PHE A 5 21.29 29.36 3.66
N VAL A 6 21.71 30.43 2.99
CA VAL A 6 23.09 30.59 2.48
C VAL A 6 23.85 31.42 3.51
N THR A 7 25.05 30.97 3.88
CA THR A 7 25.91 31.77 4.76
C THR A 7 26.58 32.88 3.94
N PRO A 8 26.89 34.06 4.52
CA PRO A 8 27.44 35.19 3.76
C PRO A 8 28.77 34.90 3.03
N GLN A 9 29.45 33.81 3.38
CA GLN A 9 30.72 33.39 2.76
C GLN A 9 30.57 32.51 1.51
N GLU A 10 29.36 32.07 1.13
CA GLU A 10 29.15 31.20 -0.04
C GLU A 10 28.71 32.03 -1.26
N THR A 11 29.57 32.12 -2.29
CA THR A 11 29.31 32.85 -3.54
C THR A 11 28.34 32.13 -4.48
N PHE A 12 28.09 30.83 -4.27
CA PHE A 12 27.11 30.04 -5.00
C PHE A 12 26.39 29.08 -4.05
N ALA A 13 25.06 29.18 -3.99
CA ALA A 13 24.24 28.17 -3.35
C ALA A 13 24.23 26.91 -4.25
N ALA A 14 24.85 25.82 -3.79
CA ALA A 14 24.67 24.52 -4.44
C ALA A 14 23.16 24.23 -4.51
N GLY A 15 22.61 24.11 -5.73
CA GLY A 15 21.18 24.04 -5.96
C GLY A 15 20.51 22.98 -5.08
N PHE A 16 19.48 23.37 -4.33
CA PHE A 16 18.71 22.45 -3.50
C PHE A 16 17.94 21.47 -4.38
N LYS A 17 18.45 20.23 -4.48
CA LYS A 17 17.77 19.15 -5.18
C LYS A 17 16.85 18.43 -4.20
N VAL A 18 15.54 18.64 -4.35
CA VAL A 18 14.52 17.89 -3.59
C VAL A 18 14.74 16.40 -3.82
N SER A 19 14.77 15.63 -2.73
CA SER A 19 14.82 14.17 -2.82
C SER A 19 13.64 13.68 -3.64
N LYS A 20 13.92 12.93 -4.71
CA LYS A 20 12.91 12.26 -5.53
C LYS A 20 12.56 10.87 -4.98
N GLU A 21 12.94 10.58 -3.73
CA GLU A 21 12.49 9.36 -3.07
C GLU A 21 10.97 9.39 -2.90
N ARG A 22 10.34 8.26 -3.19
CA ARG A 22 8.89 8.06 -3.13
C ARG A 22 8.61 6.75 -2.41
N ILE A 23 7.57 6.78 -1.61
CA ILE A 23 6.95 5.63 -0.97
C ILE A 23 5.46 5.81 -1.19
N THR A 24 4.77 4.77 -1.66
CA THR A 24 3.32 4.73 -1.74
C THR A 24 2.80 3.86 -0.60
N VAL A 25 1.72 4.31 0.04
CA VAL A 25 1.05 3.56 1.11
C VAL A 25 -0.43 3.46 0.77
N ALA A 26 -0.93 2.23 0.61
CA ALA A 26 -2.36 1.99 0.48
C ALA A 26 -2.94 1.56 1.84
N LEU A 27 -4.06 2.16 2.18
CA LEU A 27 -4.80 1.97 3.44
C LEU A 27 -6.12 1.28 3.11
N CYS A 28 -6.51 0.30 3.92
CA CYS A 28 -7.81 -0.35 3.77
C CYS A 28 -8.37 -0.73 5.15
N SER A 29 -9.63 -0.39 5.38
CA SER A 29 -10.38 -0.78 6.57
C SER A 29 -11.84 -1.01 6.21
N ASN A 30 -12.57 -1.69 7.09
CA ASN A 30 -14.03 -1.69 7.02
C ASN A 30 -14.61 -0.31 7.35
N ALA A 31 -15.91 -0.13 7.10
CA ALA A 31 -16.61 1.14 7.26
C ALA A 31 -16.57 1.69 8.70
N SER A 32 -16.58 0.83 9.72
CA SER A 32 -16.47 1.23 11.13
C SER A 32 -15.03 1.45 11.60
N GLY A 33 -14.02 1.09 10.79
CA GLY A 33 -12.61 1.15 11.15
C GLY A 33 -12.14 0.11 12.19
N THR A 34 -13.00 -0.84 12.59
CA THR A 34 -12.68 -1.89 13.56
C THR A 34 -11.81 -3.01 12.99
N HIS A 35 -11.89 -3.25 11.68
CA HIS A 35 -11.05 -4.19 10.96
C HIS A 35 -10.18 -3.43 9.97
N LYS A 36 -8.86 -3.52 10.14
CA LYS A 36 -7.86 -2.85 9.31
C LYS A 36 -6.97 -3.89 8.65
N ILE A 37 -6.80 -3.76 7.34
CA ILE A 37 -5.85 -4.56 6.58
C ILE A 37 -4.44 -4.00 6.84
N PRO A 38 -3.39 -4.84 6.91
CA PRO A 38 -2.02 -4.35 7.01
C PRO A 38 -1.71 -3.31 5.93
N LEU A 39 -0.90 -2.29 6.29
CA LEU A 39 -0.53 -1.23 5.35
C LEU A 39 0.19 -1.84 4.15
N PHE A 40 -0.28 -1.54 2.94
CA PHE A 40 0.44 -1.91 1.74
C PHE A 40 1.45 -0.82 1.42
N VAL A 41 2.74 -1.11 1.63
CA VAL A 41 3.83 -0.16 1.43
C VAL A 41 4.62 -0.54 0.18
N ILE A 42 4.73 0.41 -0.75
CA ILE A 42 5.49 0.23 -1.99
C ILE A 42 6.66 1.20 -2.00
N GLY A 43 7.88 0.66 -2.05
CA GLY A 43 9.11 1.44 -2.11
C GLY A 43 10.01 1.05 -3.27
N ARG A 44 11.02 1.88 -3.57
CA ARG A 44 11.95 1.62 -4.69
C ARG A 44 13.00 0.56 -4.39
N ALA A 45 13.42 0.47 -3.14
CA ALA A 45 14.46 -0.45 -2.69
C ALA A 45 13.84 -1.70 -2.07
N VAL A 46 14.49 -2.86 -2.23
CA VAL A 46 14.06 -4.10 -1.54
C VAL A 46 14.07 -3.89 -0.02
N LYS A 47 15.13 -3.25 0.48
CA LYS A 47 15.28 -2.85 1.88
C LYS A 47 15.79 -1.40 1.92
N PRO A 48 14.92 -0.42 2.19
CA PRO A 48 15.33 0.97 2.34
C PRO A 48 16.45 1.11 3.38
N ARG A 49 17.38 2.05 3.15
CA ARG A 49 18.50 2.31 4.07
C ARG A 49 18.05 2.64 5.50
N ALA A 50 16.87 3.27 5.63
CA ALA A 50 16.25 3.55 6.92
C ALA A 50 15.99 2.27 7.76
N PHE A 51 15.86 1.11 7.12
CA PHE A 51 15.62 -0.17 7.76
C PHE A 51 16.87 -1.06 7.87
N LYS A 52 18.10 -0.53 7.70
CA LYS A 52 19.35 -1.33 7.66
C LYS A 52 19.43 -2.41 8.74
N ASN A 53 19.11 -2.04 9.99
CA ASN A 53 19.18 -2.93 11.16
C ASN A 53 17.80 -3.42 11.64
N ILE A 54 16.77 -3.25 10.81
CA ILE A 54 15.40 -3.70 11.10
C ILE A 54 15.14 -4.96 10.27
N ASN A 55 14.53 -5.97 10.89
CA ASN A 55 13.98 -7.09 10.15
C ASN A 55 12.65 -6.65 9.51
N MET A 56 12.62 -6.58 8.18
CA MET A 56 11.43 -6.15 7.43
C MET A 56 10.24 -7.07 7.68
N GLU A 57 10.47 -8.36 7.95
CA GLU A 57 9.42 -9.35 8.20
C GLU A 57 8.71 -9.14 9.54
N THR A 58 9.36 -8.44 10.48
CA THR A 58 8.76 -8.12 11.79
C THR A 58 7.86 -6.88 11.74
N LEU A 59 7.88 -6.13 10.64
CA LEU A 59 7.05 -4.94 10.50
C LEU A 59 5.60 -5.35 10.21
N PRO A 60 4.60 -4.68 10.81
CA PRO A 60 3.18 -4.97 10.58
C PRO A 60 2.68 -4.35 9.27
N VAL A 61 3.46 -4.50 8.19
CA VAL A 61 3.18 -3.93 6.88
C VAL A 61 3.41 -4.98 5.80
N TYR A 62 2.62 -4.92 4.74
CA TYR A 62 2.86 -5.67 3.53
C TYR A 62 3.76 -4.84 2.62
N TYR A 63 5.07 -5.11 2.63
CA TYR A 63 6.04 -4.33 1.84
C TYR A 63 6.30 -4.97 0.47
N ARG A 64 6.29 -4.15 -0.59
CA ARG A 64 6.72 -4.55 -1.94
C ARG A 64 7.66 -3.53 -2.57
N LEU A 65 8.54 -4.05 -3.43
CA LEU A 65 9.45 -3.23 -4.22
C LEU A 65 8.84 -2.92 -5.58
N GLN A 66 8.96 -1.66 -6.02
CA GLN A 66 8.51 -1.22 -7.34
C GLN A 66 9.38 -0.06 -7.81
N LYS A 67 9.90 -0.13 -9.04
CA LYS A 67 10.95 0.79 -9.53
C LYS A 67 10.56 2.27 -9.46
N SER A 68 9.29 2.58 -9.71
CA SER A 68 8.74 3.94 -9.67
C SER A 68 8.10 4.32 -8.31
N ALA A 69 8.06 3.37 -7.38
CA ALA A 69 7.29 3.38 -6.13
C ALA A 69 5.79 3.75 -6.29
N TRP A 70 5.19 3.36 -7.41
CA TRP A 70 3.74 3.46 -7.65
C TRP A 70 3.09 2.09 -7.56
N MET A 71 1.77 2.09 -7.33
CA MET A 71 0.96 0.89 -7.50
C MET A 71 0.92 0.50 -8.98
N ASP A 72 1.00 -0.80 -9.25
CA ASP A 72 0.72 -1.38 -10.55
C ASP A 72 -0.31 -2.52 -10.40
N THR A 73 -0.83 -3.00 -11.53
CA THR A 73 -1.86 -4.03 -11.56
C THR A 73 -1.42 -5.35 -10.92
N TYR A 74 -0.14 -5.72 -11.07
CA TYR A 74 0.37 -6.97 -10.49
C TYR A 74 0.40 -6.86 -8.97
N LEU A 75 0.94 -5.77 -8.45
CA LEU A 75 1.01 -5.47 -7.03
C LEU A 75 -0.37 -5.36 -6.40
N PHE A 76 -1.32 -4.73 -7.10
CA PHE A 76 -2.71 -4.65 -6.64
C PHE A 76 -3.35 -6.03 -6.57
N ARG A 77 -3.22 -6.86 -7.61
CA ARG A 77 -3.74 -8.24 -7.62
C ARG A 77 -3.12 -9.10 -6.52
N GLU A 78 -1.81 -9.02 -6.34
CA GLU A 78 -1.10 -9.74 -5.30
C GLU A 78 -1.59 -9.34 -3.91
N TRP A 79 -1.68 -8.04 -3.62
CA TRP A 79 -2.23 -7.53 -2.37
C TRP A 79 -3.70 -7.94 -2.17
N PHE A 80 -4.53 -7.88 -3.22
CA PHE A 80 -5.93 -8.25 -3.15
C PHE A 80 -6.11 -9.71 -2.69
N VAL A 81 -5.37 -10.63 -3.29
CA VAL A 81 -5.47 -12.07 -2.97
C VAL A 81 -4.78 -12.40 -1.65
N CYS A 82 -3.52 -11.98 -1.48
CA CYS A 82 -2.68 -12.41 -0.37
C CYS A 82 -3.01 -11.70 0.95
N GLU A 83 -3.48 -10.45 0.89
CA GLU A 83 -3.78 -9.67 2.09
C GLU A 83 -5.28 -9.42 2.23
N PHE A 84 -5.94 -8.78 1.25
CA PHE A 84 -7.32 -8.35 1.43
C PHE A 84 -8.29 -9.52 1.62
N VAL A 85 -8.39 -10.44 0.64
CA VAL A 85 -9.30 -11.59 0.69
C VAL A 85 -9.05 -12.44 1.94
N LEU A 86 -7.79 -12.79 2.20
CA LEU A 86 -7.42 -13.64 3.33
C LEU A 86 -7.77 -13.01 4.68
N LYS A 87 -7.54 -11.71 4.87
CA LYS A 87 -7.83 -11.04 6.15
C LYS A 87 -9.33 -10.82 6.36
N VAL A 88 -10.06 -10.48 5.29
CA VAL A 88 -11.52 -10.33 5.33
C VAL A 88 -12.20 -11.65 5.66
N GLU A 89 -11.83 -12.72 4.97
CA GLU A 89 -12.34 -14.07 5.23
C GLU A 89 -12.09 -14.49 6.68
N ASN A 90 -10.84 -14.39 7.14
CA ASN A 90 -10.49 -14.71 8.53
C ASN A 90 -11.28 -13.87 9.55
N HIS A 91 -11.55 -12.60 9.24
CA HIS A 91 -12.32 -11.73 10.13
C HIS A 91 -13.80 -12.13 10.19
N LEU A 92 -14.43 -12.38 9.04
CA LEU A 92 -15.84 -12.76 8.97
C LEU A 92 -16.08 -14.15 9.56
N THR A 93 -15.20 -15.12 9.30
CA THR A 93 -15.26 -16.46 9.90
C THR A 93 -15.17 -16.39 11.42
N LYS A 94 -14.28 -15.56 11.99
CA LYS A 94 -14.19 -15.38 13.46
C LYS A 94 -15.46 -14.79 14.07
N LEU A 95 -16.22 -14.03 13.29
CA LEU A 95 -17.50 -13.45 13.69
C LEU A 95 -18.69 -14.36 13.39
N ASN A 96 -18.47 -15.55 12.82
CA ASN A 96 -19.51 -16.44 12.29
C ASN A 96 -20.45 -15.74 11.30
N LEU A 97 -19.89 -14.88 10.44
CA LEU A 97 -20.59 -14.17 9.38
C LEU A 97 -20.34 -14.83 8.02
N PRO A 98 -21.29 -14.73 7.07
CA PRO A 98 -21.04 -15.18 5.71
C PRO A 98 -19.91 -14.36 5.07
N ILE A 99 -19.09 -14.99 4.21
CA ILE A 99 -17.97 -14.35 3.53
C ILE A 99 -18.51 -13.47 2.38
N LYS A 100 -19.00 -12.29 2.75
CA LYS A 100 -19.52 -11.28 1.84
C LYS A 100 -18.89 -9.93 2.16
N ALA A 101 -18.28 -9.29 1.17
CA ALA A 101 -17.65 -8.00 1.35
C ALA A 101 -17.66 -7.18 0.06
N LEU A 102 -17.65 -5.86 0.21
CA LEU A 102 -17.50 -4.90 -0.88
C LEU A 102 -16.21 -4.10 -0.66
N LEU A 103 -15.29 -4.17 -1.61
CA LEU A 103 -14.09 -3.33 -1.64
C LEU A 103 -14.38 -2.10 -2.50
N LEU A 104 -14.35 -0.92 -1.87
CA LEU A 104 -14.50 0.37 -2.53
C LEU A 104 -13.12 0.87 -2.98
N LEU A 105 -12.99 1.23 -4.25
CA LEU A 105 -11.75 1.73 -4.86
C LEU A 105 -12.01 3.00 -5.65
N ASP A 106 -10.98 3.82 -5.84
CA ASP A 106 -11.00 4.91 -6.81
C ASP A 106 -10.98 4.34 -8.24
N ASN A 107 -11.51 5.07 -9.22
CA ASN A 107 -11.42 4.66 -10.62
C ASN A 107 -10.01 4.90 -11.21
N ALA A 108 -9.06 4.03 -10.84
CA ALA A 108 -7.70 4.04 -11.35
C ALA A 108 -7.45 2.90 -12.36
N PRO A 109 -6.71 3.13 -13.46
CA PRO A 109 -6.43 2.11 -14.49
C PRO A 109 -5.71 0.85 -13.99
N THR A 110 -5.10 0.92 -12.81
CA THR A 110 -4.37 -0.20 -12.20
C THR A 110 -5.30 -1.27 -11.62
N HIS A 111 -6.55 -0.93 -11.35
CA HIS A 111 -7.53 -1.86 -10.80
C HIS A 111 -8.25 -2.58 -11.95
N GLN A 112 -7.84 -3.81 -12.25
CA GLN A 112 -8.52 -4.60 -13.27
C GLN A 112 -9.90 -5.05 -12.78
N GLU A 113 -10.91 -4.88 -13.65
CA GLU A 113 -12.31 -5.21 -13.36
C GLU A 113 -12.58 -6.72 -13.14
N SER A 114 -11.63 -7.61 -13.49
CA SER A 114 -11.85 -9.06 -13.52
C SER A 114 -11.19 -9.85 -12.38
N LEU A 115 -10.90 -9.22 -11.23
CA LEU A 115 -10.47 -9.95 -10.04
C LEU A 115 -11.65 -10.70 -9.42
N GLN A 116 -11.77 -11.99 -9.75
CA GLN A 116 -12.74 -12.89 -9.13
C GLN A 116 -12.08 -13.68 -8.01
N CYS A 117 -12.83 -13.86 -6.93
CA CYS A 117 -12.53 -14.83 -5.88
C CYS A 117 -13.23 -16.16 -6.23
N ASP A 118 -12.80 -17.28 -5.63
CA ASP A 118 -13.47 -18.58 -5.81
C ASP A 118 -14.99 -18.48 -5.56
N ASP A 119 -15.76 -19.32 -6.25
CA ASP A 119 -17.24 -19.24 -6.35
C ASP A 119 -17.99 -19.26 -5.00
N GLU A 120 -17.35 -19.71 -3.91
CA GLU A 120 -17.93 -19.73 -2.56
C GLU A 120 -17.92 -18.37 -1.85
N LYS A 121 -17.14 -17.38 -2.35
CA LYS A 121 -16.89 -16.10 -1.68
C LYS A 121 -17.52 -14.94 -2.45
N GLU A 122 -18.44 -14.22 -1.81
CA GLU A 122 -19.09 -13.05 -2.42
C GLU A 122 -18.32 -11.76 -2.10
N ILE A 123 -17.07 -11.69 -2.55
CA ILE A 123 -16.22 -10.50 -2.43
C ILE A 123 -16.26 -9.74 -3.75
N LYS A 124 -16.81 -8.51 -3.73
CA LYS A 124 -17.01 -7.68 -4.92
C LYS A 124 -16.16 -6.42 -4.86
N LEU A 125 -15.77 -5.92 -6.03
CA LEU A 125 -15.09 -4.64 -6.20
C LEU A 125 -16.10 -3.61 -6.72
N LEU A 126 -16.08 -2.40 -6.15
CA LEU A 126 -16.84 -1.26 -6.65
C LEU A 126 -15.90 -0.07 -6.81
N PHE A 127 -15.99 0.58 -7.96
CA PHE A 127 -15.21 1.76 -8.30
C PHE A 127 -16.05 3.03 -8.12
N LEU A 128 -15.48 4.03 -7.46
CA LEU A 128 -16.07 5.35 -7.19
C LEU A 128 -15.71 6.38 -8.27
#